data_AF-A0AAP0RWU5-F1
#
_entry.id   AF-A0AAP0RWU5-F1
#
_cell.length_a   1.000
_cell.length_b   1.000
_cell.length_c   1.000
_cell.angle_alpha   90.00
_cell.angle_beta   90.00
_cell.angle_gamma   90.00
#
_symmetry.space_group_name_H-M   'P 1'
#
loop_
_entity.id
_entity.type
_entity.pdbx_description
1 polymer ?
#
loop_
_entity_poly.entity_id
_entity_poly.type
_entity_poly.pdbx_seq_one_letter_code
_entity_poly.pdbx_strand_id
1 'polypeptide(L)'
;MKREREQEKDRLRKLEEEREREREREKDRMAVERATYEARERAYAETRERAAVERATTEARQRVLAEARERLEKACAEAKEKSLTDKVSMEARLRAERAAVERATAEARERAFEKAMAEKFAFEARERVERSALSSGSRYPYSSLYGASYNTEKFEGVEGESAQRCKARLERYRRTAERSAKALAEKNMRDLQAQREQTERNRLAESLDADVKRWSNGKEGNLRALLSTLQYILGPDSGWQPIPLTDVITAAAVKKAYRKATLCVHPDKLQQRGASIQQKYICEKVFDLLKVCYWLAIFFANLIHAYTFDKLCPRAASMPI
;
A
#
# COMPACT_ATOMS: atom_id res chain seq x y z
N MET A 1 -49.32 64.69 -51.83
CA MET A 1 -50.36 63.65 -51.64
C MET A 1 -49.94 62.23 -52.01
N LYS A 2 -49.74 61.84 -53.28
CA LYS A 2 -49.39 60.41 -53.62
C LYS A 2 -48.01 59.98 -53.10
N ARG A 3 -46.98 60.81 -53.33
CA ARG A 3 -45.59 60.57 -52.88
C ARG A 3 -45.44 60.47 -51.36
N GLU A 4 -46.18 61.29 -50.62
CA GLU A 4 -46.15 61.29 -49.14
C GLU A 4 -46.79 60.01 -48.58
N ARG A 5 -47.90 59.54 -49.17
CA ARG A 5 -48.52 58.25 -48.80
C ARG A 5 -47.63 57.05 -49.10
N GLU A 6 -46.81 57.11 -50.15
CA GLU A 6 -45.81 56.08 -50.45
C GLU A 6 -44.67 56.07 -49.42
N GLN A 7 -44.13 57.24 -49.07
CA GLN A 7 -43.11 57.36 -48.04
C GLN A 7 -43.59 56.90 -46.66
N GLU A 8 -44.85 57.18 -46.32
CA GLU A 8 -45.47 56.72 -45.08
C GLU A 8 -45.67 55.20 -45.05
N LYS A 9 -46.10 54.60 -46.18
CA LYS A 9 -46.17 53.14 -46.34
C LYS A 9 -44.80 52.47 -46.21
N ASP A 10 -43.74 53.05 -46.78
CA ASP A 10 -42.38 52.52 -46.66
C ASP A 10 -41.85 52.62 -45.23
N ARG A 11 -42.18 53.69 -44.49
CA ARG A 11 -41.84 53.80 -43.06
C ARG A 11 -42.57 52.75 -42.22
N LEU A 12 -43.85 52.50 -42.50
CA LEU A 12 -44.63 51.43 -41.83
C LEU A 12 -44.03 50.05 -42.10
N ARG A 13 -43.67 49.74 -43.36
CA ARG A 13 -43.01 48.48 -43.71
C ARG A 13 -41.69 48.30 -42.97
N LYS A 14 -40.85 49.34 -42.91
CA LYS A 14 -39.59 49.30 -42.16
C LYS A 14 -39.79 49.05 -40.67
N LEU A 15 -40.81 49.68 -40.06
CA LEU A 15 -41.15 49.48 -38.65
C LEU A 15 -41.65 48.06 -38.38
N GLU A 16 -42.40 47.49 -39.32
CA GLU A 16 -42.92 46.12 -39.24
C GLU A 16 -41.81 45.07 -39.43
N GLU A 17 -40.90 45.28 -40.38
CA GLU A 17 -39.68 44.47 -40.56
C GLU A 17 -38.77 44.53 -39.31
N GLU A 18 -38.64 45.70 -38.68
CA GLU A 18 -37.84 45.86 -37.47
C GLU A 18 -38.46 45.11 -36.28
N ARG A 19 -39.78 45.17 -36.11
CA ARG A 19 -40.52 44.33 -35.13
C ARG A 19 -40.37 42.84 -35.41
N GLU A 20 -40.31 42.44 -36.67
CA GLU A 20 -40.12 41.03 -37.03
C GLU A 20 -38.70 40.55 -36.69
N ARG A 21 -37.68 41.36 -37.00
CA ARG A 21 -36.28 41.10 -36.61
C ARG A 21 -36.12 41.06 -35.09
N GLU A 22 -36.86 41.87 -34.35
CA GLU A 22 -36.84 41.85 -32.88
C GLU A 22 -37.44 40.55 -32.33
N ARG A 23 -38.56 40.07 -32.90
CA ARG A 23 -39.15 38.77 -32.55
C ARG A 23 -38.22 37.59 -32.88
N GLU A 24 -37.47 37.65 -33.98
CA GLU A 24 -36.46 36.64 -34.30
C GLU A 24 -35.32 36.64 -33.27
N ARG A 25 -34.77 37.82 -32.94
CA ARG A 25 -33.74 37.92 -31.88
C ARG A 25 -34.23 37.41 -30.55
N GLU A 26 -35.50 37.64 -30.22
CA GLU A 26 -36.09 37.12 -28.97
C GLU A 26 -36.25 35.60 -28.99
N LYS A 27 -36.64 35.00 -30.13
CA LYS A 27 -36.65 33.54 -30.31
C LYS A 27 -35.23 32.97 -30.17
N ASP A 28 -34.22 33.65 -30.72
CA ASP A 28 -32.82 33.25 -30.58
C ASP A 28 -32.37 33.33 -29.12
N ARG A 29 -32.74 34.38 -28.38
CA ARG A 29 -32.48 34.48 -26.93
C ARG A 29 -33.09 33.32 -26.16
N MET A 30 -34.36 33.02 -26.40
CA MET A 30 -35.08 31.90 -25.76
C MET A 30 -34.49 30.53 -26.13
N ALA A 31 -34.05 30.36 -27.38
CA ALA A 31 -33.39 29.14 -27.84
C ALA A 31 -32.03 28.93 -27.16
N VAL A 32 -31.25 30.01 -26.99
CA VAL A 32 -29.98 29.99 -26.26
C VAL A 32 -30.22 29.64 -24.79
N GLU A 33 -31.17 30.28 -24.12
CA GLU A 33 -31.51 29.98 -22.72
C GLU A 33 -31.92 28.51 -22.54
N ARG A 34 -32.80 27.98 -23.41
CA ARG A 34 -33.18 26.57 -23.40
C ARG A 34 -31.97 25.65 -23.60
N ALA A 35 -31.10 25.94 -24.57
CA ALA A 35 -29.89 25.16 -24.81
C ALA A 35 -28.94 25.19 -23.60
N THR A 36 -28.82 26.32 -22.90
CA THR A 36 -27.99 26.42 -21.69
C THR A 36 -28.56 25.61 -20.52
N TYR A 37 -29.88 25.59 -20.36
CA TYR A 37 -30.55 24.81 -19.33
C TYR A 37 -30.37 23.30 -19.59
N GLU A 38 -30.61 22.86 -20.82
CA GLU A 38 -30.40 21.46 -21.21
C GLU A 38 -28.93 21.03 -21.10
N ALA A 39 -27.98 21.91 -21.44
CA ALA A 39 -26.55 21.62 -21.26
C ALA A 39 -26.18 21.42 -19.78
N ARG A 40 -26.76 22.21 -18.87
CA ARG A 40 -26.57 22.05 -17.42
C ARG A 40 -27.18 20.75 -16.91
N GLU A 41 -28.41 20.45 -17.31
CA GLU A 41 -29.08 19.18 -16.94
C GLU A 41 -28.30 17.97 -17.45
N ARG A 42 -27.79 18.00 -18.69
CA ARG A 42 -26.94 16.92 -19.22
C ARG A 42 -25.64 16.78 -18.42
N ALA A 43 -24.99 17.87 -18.02
CA ALA A 43 -23.78 17.82 -17.20
C ALA A 43 -24.07 17.22 -15.79
N TYR A 44 -25.20 17.56 -15.18
CA TYR A 44 -25.61 16.96 -13.91
C TYR A 44 -25.98 15.47 -14.04
N ALA A 45 -26.62 15.09 -15.14
CA ALA A 45 -26.91 13.68 -15.45
C ALA A 45 -25.62 12.88 -15.66
N GLU A 46 -24.67 13.40 -16.43
CA GLU A 46 -23.38 12.76 -16.71
C GLU A 46 -22.52 12.61 -15.43
N THR A 47 -22.50 13.62 -14.56
CA THR A 47 -21.81 13.51 -13.26
C THR A 47 -22.45 12.48 -12.33
N ARG A 48 -23.79 12.41 -12.30
CA ARG A 48 -24.52 11.39 -11.55
C ARG A 48 -24.27 9.98 -12.10
N GLU A 49 -24.25 9.82 -13.42
CA GLU A 49 -23.96 8.54 -14.07
C GLU A 49 -22.53 8.09 -13.78
N ARG A 50 -21.54 8.99 -13.90
CA ARG A 50 -20.14 8.72 -13.53
C ARG A 50 -20.00 8.30 -12.08
N ALA A 51 -20.69 8.98 -11.16
CA ALA A 51 -20.70 8.60 -9.74
C ALA A 51 -21.36 7.23 -9.51
N ALA A 52 -22.41 6.89 -10.25
CA ALA A 52 -23.04 5.57 -10.17
C ALA A 52 -22.11 4.46 -10.69
N VAL A 53 -21.41 4.69 -11.80
CA VAL A 53 -20.41 3.76 -12.35
C VAL A 53 -19.25 3.59 -11.38
N GLU A 54 -18.70 4.67 -10.81
CA GLU A 54 -17.63 4.59 -9.82
C GLU A 54 -18.06 3.79 -8.57
N ARG A 55 -19.27 4.03 -8.05
CA ARG A 55 -19.84 3.24 -6.95
C ARG A 55 -19.98 1.76 -7.32
N ALA A 56 -20.49 1.44 -8.50
CA ALA A 56 -20.61 0.05 -8.95
C ALA A 56 -19.24 -0.62 -9.06
N THR A 57 -18.21 0.07 -9.56
CA THR A 57 -16.85 -0.48 -9.66
C THR A 57 -16.20 -0.70 -8.30
N THR A 58 -16.41 0.21 -7.35
CA THR A 58 -15.88 0.08 -5.98
C THR A 58 -16.59 -1.04 -5.22
N GLU A 59 -17.90 -1.16 -5.36
CA GLU A 59 -18.68 -2.26 -4.79
C GLU A 59 -18.28 -3.62 -5.38
N ALA A 60 -18.08 -3.71 -6.70
CA ALA A 60 -17.57 -4.92 -7.33
C ALA A 60 -16.18 -5.32 -6.79
N ARG A 61 -15.26 -4.35 -6.63
CA ARG A 61 -13.94 -4.60 -6.02
C ARG A 61 -14.07 -5.06 -4.57
N GLN A 62 -14.96 -4.45 -3.79
CA GLN A 62 -15.20 -4.85 -2.40
C GLN A 62 -15.75 -6.28 -2.30
N ARG A 63 -16.69 -6.66 -3.18
CA ARG A 63 -17.23 -8.03 -3.24
C ARG A 63 -16.14 -9.06 -3.54
N VAL A 64 -15.28 -8.79 -4.53
CA VAL A 64 -14.14 -9.69 -4.84
C VAL A 64 -13.19 -9.83 -3.65
N LEU A 65 -12.90 -8.72 -2.95
CA LEU A 65 -12.04 -8.75 -1.76
C LEU A 65 -12.70 -9.50 -0.59
N ALA A 66 -14.00 -9.36 -0.39
CA ALA A 66 -14.75 -10.08 0.64
C ALA A 66 -14.75 -11.60 0.34
N GLU A 67 -15.02 -11.98 -0.91
CA GLU A 67 -15.03 -13.37 -1.35
C GLU A 67 -13.63 -14.02 -1.23
N ALA A 68 -12.56 -13.25 -1.49
CA ALA A 68 -11.19 -13.70 -1.28
C ALA A 68 -10.86 -13.90 0.22
N ARG A 69 -11.35 -13.01 1.09
CA ARG A 69 -11.18 -13.14 2.55
C ARG A 69 -11.91 -14.37 3.09
N GLU A 70 -13.16 -14.57 2.70
CA GLU A 70 -13.95 -15.74 3.09
C GLU A 70 -13.26 -17.05 2.68
N ARG A 71 -12.74 -17.12 1.44
CA ARG A 71 -11.96 -18.29 0.98
C ARG A 71 -10.71 -18.54 1.82
N LEU A 72 -10.01 -17.48 2.20
CA LEU A 72 -8.80 -17.59 3.02
C LEU A 72 -9.12 -18.03 4.45
N GLU A 73 -10.21 -17.50 5.03
CA GLU A 73 -10.68 -17.92 6.35
C GLU A 73 -11.10 -19.39 6.34
N LYS A 74 -11.85 -19.83 5.33
CA LYS A 74 -12.23 -21.24 5.16
C LYS A 74 -11.00 -22.15 5.00
N ALA A 75 -10.04 -21.78 4.15
CA ALA A 75 -8.80 -22.55 3.99
C ALA A 75 -7.97 -22.60 5.29
N CYS A 76 -7.97 -21.52 6.07
CA CYS A 76 -7.29 -21.46 7.37
C CYS A 76 -8.00 -22.34 8.41
N ALA A 77 -9.34 -22.36 8.42
CA ALA A 77 -10.12 -23.24 9.29
C ALA A 77 -9.88 -24.72 8.94
N GLU A 78 -9.93 -25.10 7.66
CA GLU A 78 -9.65 -26.45 7.19
C GLU A 78 -8.21 -26.90 7.52
N ALA A 79 -7.22 -26.01 7.39
CA ALA A 79 -5.83 -26.32 7.75
C ALA A 79 -5.66 -26.52 9.26
N LYS A 80 -6.37 -25.73 10.08
CA LYS A 80 -6.37 -25.90 11.55
C LYS A 80 -7.01 -27.22 11.95
N GLU A 81 -8.14 -27.58 11.33
CA GLU A 81 -8.81 -28.85 11.60
C GLU A 81 -7.90 -30.05 11.25
N LYS A 82 -7.29 -30.05 10.06
CA LYS A 82 -6.31 -31.08 9.66
C LYS A 82 -5.11 -31.15 10.61
N SER A 83 -4.59 -30.00 11.04
CA SER A 83 -3.49 -29.97 12.01
C SER A 83 -3.90 -30.54 13.37
N LEU A 84 -5.13 -30.29 13.82
CA LEU A 84 -5.64 -30.86 15.07
C LEU A 84 -5.82 -32.38 14.96
N THR A 85 -6.37 -32.88 13.84
CA THR A 85 -6.52 -34.32 13.63
C THR A 85 -5.16 -35.02 13.57
N ASP A 86 -4.17 -34.42 12.92
CA ASP A 86 -2.81 -34.96 12.84
C ASP A 86 -2.14 -34.97 14.21
N LYS A 87 -2.32 -33.91 15.02
CA LYS A 87 -1.82 -33.86 16.40
C LYS A 87 -2.46 -34.94 17.27
N VAL A 88 -3.77 -35.13 17.20
CA VAL A 88 -4.47 -36.18 17.96
C VAL A 88 -4.00 -37.57 17.55
N SER A 89 -3.82 -37.82 16.25
CA SER A 89 -3.27 -39.07 15.74
C SER A 89 -1.83 -39.31 16.22
N MET A 90 -0.98 -38.28 16.17
CA MET A 90 0.40 -38.35 16.65
C MET A 90 0.46 -38.61 18.17
N GLU A 91 -0.39 -37.94 18.95
CA GLU A 91 -0.47 -38.12 20.40
C GLU A 91 -0.99 -39.52 20.78
N ALA A 92 -1.94 -40.07 20.03
CA ALA A 92 -2.41 -41.45 20.19
C ALA A 92 -1.29 -42.47 19.90
N ARG A 93 -0.50 -42.26 18.84
CA ARG A 93 0.66 -43.11 18.52
C ARG A 93 1.70 -43.07 19.63
N LEU A 94 2.03 -41.87 20.14
CA LEU A 94 2.98 -41.71 21.25
C LEU A 94 2.47 -42.37 22.54
N ARG A 95 1.17 -42.31 22.84
CA ARG A 95 0.59 -43.05 23.97
C ARG A 95 0.68 -44.56 23.79
N ALA A 96 0.38 -45.06 22.60
CA ALA A 96 0.44 -46.50 22.30
C ALA A 96 1.89 -47.03 22.41
N GLU A 97 2.86 -46.26 21.93
CA GLU A 97 4.28 -46.57 22.04
C GLU A 97 4.74 -46.61 23.50
N ARG A 98 4.41 -45.59 24.30
CA ARG A 98 4.70 -45.57 25.74
C ARG A 98 4.08 -46.77 26.47
N ALA A 99 2.85 -47.12 26.16
CA ALA A 99 2.18 -48.28 26.76
C ALA A 99 2.84 -49.60 26.36
N ALA A 100 3.35 -49.72 25.13
CA ALA A 100 4.10 -50.89 24.68
C ALA A 100 5.46 -51.02 25.40
N VAL A 101 6.18 -49.91 25.57
CA VAL A 101 7.44 -49.87 26.32
C VAL A 101 7.22 -50.25 27.79
N GLU A 102 6.22 -49.68 28.46
CA GLU A 102 5.88 -50.04 29.84
C GLU A 102 5.56 -51.54 29.98
N ARG A 103 4.74 -52.11 29.07
CA ARG A 103 4.47 -53.55 29.05
C ARG A 103 5.74 -54.39 28.88
N ALA A 104 6.59 -54.05 27.93
CA ALA A 104 7.85 -54.76 27.71
C ALA A 104 8.78 -54.67 28.94
N THR A 105 8.82 -53.52 29.62
CA THR A 105 9.63 -53.37 30.84
C THR A 105 9.05 -54.14 32.03
N ALA A 106 7.73 -54.21 32.17
CA ALA A 106 7.08 -55.02 33.19
C ALA A 106 7.34 -56.52 32.96
N GLU A 107 7.19 -56.98 31.72
CA GLU A 107 7.46 -58.36 31.32
C GLU A 107 8.94 -58.73 31.53
N ALA A 108 9.88 -57.82 31.24
CA ALA A 108 11.29 -58.01 31.54
C ALA A 108 11.58 -58.09 33.05
N ARG A 109 10.88 -57.30 33.88
CA ARG A 109 10.99 -57.37 35.35
C ARG A 109 10.45 -58.69 35.88
N GLU A 110 9.29 -59.15 35.41
CA GLU A 110 8.73 -60.44 35.81
C GLU A 110 9.65 -61.60 35.43
N ARG A 111 10.18 -61.61 34.19
CA ARG A 111 11.18 -62.61 33.78
C ARG A 111 12.45 -62.57 34.62
N ALA A 112 12.91 -61.38 35.02
CA ALA A 112 14.07 -61.26 35.91
C ALA A 112 13.77 -61.80 37.32
N PHE A 113 12.55 -61.56 37.84
CA PHE A 113 12.09 -62.12 39.11
C PHE A 113 11.97 -63.66 39.05
N GLU A 114 11.36 -64.21 38.00
CA GLU A 114 11.26 -65.65 37.79
C GLU A 114 12.65 -66.30 37.67
N LYS A 115 13.56 -65.67 36.92
CA LYS A 115 14.93 -66.15 36.79
C LYS A 115 15.69 -66.11 38.12
N ALA A 116 15.53 -65.05 38.91
CA ALA A 116 16.14 -64.95 40.24
C ALA A 116 15.55 -65.98 41.23
N MET A 117 14.25 -66.27 41.15
CA MET A 117 13.63 -67.33 41.94
C MET A 117 14.12 -68.71 41.52
N ALA A 118 14.19 -68.98 40.21
CA ALA A 118 14.75 -70.23 39.68
C ALA A 118 16.23 -70.41 40.05
N GLU A 119 17.02 -69.33 40.03
CA GLU A 119 18.42 -69.34 40.47
C GLU A 119 18.54 -69.60 41.97
N LYS A 120 17.66 -69.03 42.80
CA LYS A 120 17.59 -69.35 44.24
C LYS A 120 17.21 -70.80 44.50
N PHE A 121 16.20 -71.34 43.81
CA PHE A 121 15.85 -72.76 43.92
C PHE A 121 16.99 -73.66 43.44
N ALA A 122 17.68 -73.29 42.37
CA ALA A 122 18.85 -74.02 41.89
C ALA A 122 20.04 -73.92 42.87
N PHE A 123 20.22 -72.77 43.53
CA PHE A 123 21.22 -72.55 44.57
C PHE A 123 20.92 -73.38 45.83
N GLU A 124 19.68 -73.37 46.33
CA GLU A 124 19.27 -74.22 47.47
C GLU A 124 19.37 -75.71 47.15
N ALA A 125 19.08 -76.12 45.91
CA ALA A 125 19.28 -77.50 45.45
C ALA A 125 20.78 -77.85 45.40
N ARG A 126 21.63 -76.95 44.91
CA ARG A 126 23.09 -77.10 44.93
C ARG A 126 23.63 -77.12 46.36
N GLU A 127 23.12 -76.32 47.28
CA GLU A 127 23.54 -76.31 48.68
C GLU A 127 23.15 -77.61 49.41
N ARG A 128 21.99 -78.22 49.10
CA ARG A 128 21.66 -79.58 49.59
C ARG A 128 22.62 -80.63 49.05
N VAL A 129 23.05 -80.51 47.79
CA VAL A 129 24.01 -81.43 47.16
C VAL A 129 25.43 -81.20 47.66
N GLU A 130 25.83 -79.95 47.92
CA GLU A 130 27.15 -79.54 48.40
C GLU A 130 27.34 -79.87 49.89
N ARG A 131 26.27 -79.82 50.70
CA ARG A 131 26.26 -80.39 52.06
C ARG A 131 26.44 -81.93 52.08
N SER A 132 26.30 -82.56 50.91
CA SER A 132 26.45 -84.01 50.72
C SER A 132 27.76 -84.39 50.00
N ALA A 133 28.56 -83.44 49.52
CA ALA A 133 29.74 -83.74 48.71
C ALA A 133 30.85 -82.70 48.88
N LEU A 134 31.81 -83.02 49.75
CA LEU A 134 33.20 -82.57 49.55
C LEU A 134 33.87 -83.56 48.58
N SER A 135 34.33 -83.08 47.42
CA SER A 135 35.67 -83.35 46.84
C SER A 135 35.73 -83.10 45.32
N SER A 136 36.64 -82.19 44.96
CA SER A 136 37.52 -82.17 43.78
C SER A 136 36.98 -81.95 42.34
N GLY A 137 37.54 -80.92 41.69
CA GLY A 137 38.21 -81.12 40.38
C GLY A 137 37.67 -80.43 39.12
N SER A 138 38.20 -79.22 38.83
CA SER A 138 38.72 -78.71 37.53
C SER A 138 38.03 -78.97 36.17
N ARG A 139 37.80 -77.86 35.41
CA ARG A 139 38.31 -77.53 34.04
C ARG A 139 37.24 -76.99 33.05
N TYR A 140 37.56 -75.83 32.46
CA TYR A 140 36.91 -75.10 31.34
C TYR A 140 36.97 -75.88 30.00
N PRO A 141 36.08 -75.63 28.98
CA PRO A 141 36.32 -74.55 27.99
C PRO A 141 35.11 -73.91 27.23
N TYR A 142 35.31 -72.64 26.85
CA TYR A 142 35.12 -71.96 25.53
C TYR A 142 33.78 -71.94 24.71
N SER A 143 33.25 -70.71 24.56
CA SER A 143 32.78 -69.96 23.35
C SER A 143 31.58 -70.35 22.47
N SER A 144 30.86 -69.30 22.01
CA SER A 144 30.35 -69.01 20.63
C SER A 144 28.88 -68.52 20.66
N LEU A 145 28.62 -67.22 20.47
CA LEU A 145 28.25 -66.54 19.21
C LEU A 145 26.88 -66.95 18.64
N TYR A 146 25.96 -65.98 18.51
CA TYR A 146 24.80 -65.80 17.58
C TYR A 146 23.84 -64.82 18.31
N GLY A 147 23.49 -63.61 17.86
CA GLY A 147 23.28 -63.08 16.52
C GLY A 147 21.78 -63.02 16.25
N ALA A 148 21.14 -61.84 16.34
CA ALA A 148 19.88 -61.53 15.66
C ALA A 148 19.50 -60.03 15.78
N SER A 149 19.92 -59.28 14.77
CA SER A 149 19.25 -58.05 14.34
C SER A 149 17.87 -58.43 13.77
N TYR A 150 16.81 -57.72 14.16
CA TYR A 150 15.56 -57.71 13.40
C TYR A 150 15.38 -56.31 12.79
N ASN A 151 15.33 -56.31 11.46
CA ASN A 151 15.07 -55.14 10.63
C ASN A 151 13.63 -54.65 10.87
N THR A 152 13.48 -53.40 11.30
CA THR A 152 12.26 -52.62 11.16
C THR A 152 12.48 -51.65 10.01
N GLU A 153 11.95 -52.00 8.84
CA GLU A 153 11.71 -51.05 7.75
C GLU A 153 10.21 -50.93 7.54
N LYS A 154 9.68 -49.75 7.89
CA LYS A 154 8.71 -49.00 7.09
C LYS A 154 8.40 -47.68 7.79
N PHE A 155 9.26 -46.69 7.57
CA PHE A 155 8.85 -45.30 7.53
C PHE A 155 9.52 -44.62 6.34
N GLU A 156 8.73 -44.26 5.32
CA GLU A 156 9.17 -43.44 4.19
C GLU A 156 9.57 -42.05 4.68
N GLY A 157 10.81 -41.95 5.13
CA GLY A 157 11.45 -40.72 5.54
C GLY A 157 12.95 -40.90 5.47
N VAL A 158 13.50 -41.08 4.27
CA VAL A 158 14.95 -41.16 4.00
C VAL A 158 15.70 -41.81 5.17
N GLU A 159 15.38 -43.07 5.43
CA GLU A 159 15.95 -43.88 6.52
C GLU A 159 17.45 -44.05 6.25
N GLY A 160 18.29 -43.35 7.03
CA GLY A 160 19.76 -43.36 6.89
C GLY A 160 20.47 -42.00 7.06
N GLU A 161 19.75 -40.90 7.29
CA GLU A 161 20.41 -39.63 7.64
C GLU A 161 20.97 -39.68 9.07
N SER A 162 22.30 -39.58 9.21
CA SER A 162 22.94 -39.43 10.52
C SER A 162 22.31 -38.26 11.29
N ALA A 163 22.26 -38.35 12.63
CA ALA A 163 21.70 -37.29 13.48
C ALA A 163 22.30 -35.89 13.16
N GLN A 164 23.55 -35.86 12.68
CA GLN A 164 24.21 -34.65 12.19
C GLN A 164 23.59 -34.07 10.91
N ARG A 165 23.13 -34.89 9.95
CA ARG A 165 22.45 -34.44 8.73
C ARG A 165 21.04 -33.90 9.02
N CYS A 166 20.29 -34.57 9.91
CA CYS A 166 18.98 -34.09 10.36
C CYS A 166 19.10 -32.72 11.07
N LYS A 167 20.09 -32.58 11.97
CA LYS A 167 20.40 -31.30 12.64
C LYS A 167 20.77 -30.21 11.63
N ALA A 168 21.61 -30.51 10.65
CA ALA A 168 22.00 -29.56 9.61
C ALA A 168 20.81 -29.13 8.72
N ARG A 169 19.87 -30.03 8.42
CA ARG A 169 18.65 -29.72 7.66
C ARG A 169 17.72 -28.80 8.45
N LEU A 170 17.46 -29.11 9.71
CA LEU A 170 16.64 -28.27 10.60
C LEU A 170 17.25 -26.86 10.74
N GLU A 171 18.57 -26.78 10.86
CA GLU A 171 19.28 -25.50 10.94
C GLU A 171 19.16 -24.68 9.65
N ARG A 172 19.18 -25.32 8.47
CA ARG A 172 18.90 -24.62 7.20
C ARG A 172 17.47 -24.09 7.14
N TYR A 173 16.48 -24.89 7.51
CA TYR A 173 15.09 -24.44 7.56
C TYR A 173 14.90 -23.28 8.54
N ARG A 174 15.53 -23.37 9.72
CA ARG A 174 15.53 -22.32 10.72
C ARG A 174 16.12 -21.02 10.16
N ARG A 175 17.28 -21.05 9.51
CA ARG A 175 17.89 -19.86 8.89
C ARG A 175 17.01 -19.26 7.79
N THR A 176 16.36 -20.09 6.98
CA THR A 176 15.44 -19.62 5.93
C THR A 176 14.18 -18.99 6.54
N ALA A 177 13.59 -19.62 7.55
CA ALA A 177 12.44 -19.11 8.29
C ALA A 177 12.76 -17.82 9.05
N GLU A 178 13.95 -17.71 9.65
CA GLU A 178 14.41 -16.49 10.33
C GLU A 178 14.62 -15.35 9.33
N ARG A 179 15.18 -15.62 8.13
CA ARG A 179 15.32 -14.61 7.08
C ARG A 179 13.95 -14.14 6.57
N SER A 180 13.02 -15.05 6.32
CA SER A 180 11.67 -14.67 5.87
C SER A 180 10.90 -13.91 6.96
N ALA A 181 11.01 -14.35 8.22
CA ALA A 181 10.40 -13.66 9.36
C ALA A 181 11.00 -12.26 9.56
N LYS A 182 12.33 -12.10 9.46
CA LYS A 182 12.98 -10.80 9.57
C LYS A 182 12.56 -9.85 8.44
N ALA A 183 12.55 -10.33 7.20
CA ALA A 183 12.11 -9.53 6.05
C ALA A 183 10.64 -9.10 6.20
N LEU A 184 9.78 -10.00 6.68
CA LEU A 184 8.37 -9.70 6.93
C LEU A 184 8.21 -8.69 8.07
N ALA A 185 8.93 -8.85 9.18
CA ALA A 185 8.92 -7.91 10.30
C ALA A 185 9.42 -6.52 9.88
N GLU A 186 10.51 -6.44 9.11
CA GLU A 186 11.05 -5.18 8.59
C GLU A 186 10.05 -4.48 7.66
N LYS A 187 9.39 -5.24 6.77
CA LYS A 187 8.34 -4.70 5.91
C LYS A 187 7.16 -4.17 6.75
N ASN A 188 6.64 -4.98 7.67
CA ASN A 188 5.53 -4.58 8.54
C ASN A 188 5.88 -3.34 9.37
N MET A 189 7.13 -3.22 9.84
CA MET A 189 7.62 -2.03 10.54
C MET A 189 7.64 -0.80 9.64
N ARG A 190 8.14 -0.90 8.40
CA ARG A 190 8.11 0.21 7.43
C ARG A 190 6.70 0.62 7.08
N ASP A 191 5.81 -0.34 6.84
CA ASP A 191 4.41 -0.09 6.51
C ASP A 191 3.69 0.61 7.68
N LEU A 192 3.94 0.17 8.92
CA LEU A 192 3.39 0.81 10.13
C LEU A 192 3.92 2.24 10.32
N GLN A 193 5.20 2.48 10.06
CA GLN A 193 5.78 3.83 10.12
C GLN A 193 5.15 4.75 9.06
N ALA A 194 5.07 4.30 7.81
CA ALA A 194 4.44 5.06 6.73
C ALA A 194 2.96 5.35 7.04
N GLN A 195 2.24 4.38 7.60
CA GLN A 195 0.85 4.57 7.99
C GLN A 195 0.72 5.61 9.12
N ARG A 196 1.58 5.57 10.14
CA ARG A 196 1.59 6.56 11.22
C ARG A 196 1.86 7.98 10.70
N GLU A 197 2.88 8.14 9.87
CA GLU A 197 3.18 9.41 9.24
C GLU A 197 2.01 9.92 8.39
N GLN A 198 1.37 9.02 7.62
CA GLN A 198 0.21 9.37 6.81
C GLN A 198 -1.01 9.74 7.67
N THR A 199 -1.26 9.04 8.78
CA THR A 199 -2.36 9.38 9.69
C THR A 199 -2.16 10.74 10.34
N GLU A 200 -0.94 11.06 10.78
CA GLU A 200 -0.62 12.39 11.33
C GLU A 200 -0.75 13.47 10.27
N ARG A 201 -0.27 13.19 9.05
CA ARG A 201 -0.45 14.08 7.89
C ARG A 201 -1.93 14.34 7.62
N ASN A 202 -2.76 13.30 7.56
CA ASN A 202 -4.20 13.41 7.31
C ASN A 202 -4.92 14.18 8.42
N ARG A 203 -4.54 13.95 9.68
CA ARG A 203 -5.11 14.66 10.84
C ARG A 203 -4.87 16.17 10.76
N LEU A 204 -3.70 16.58 10.29
CA LEU A 204 -3.30 17.98 10.20
C LEU A 204 -3.69 18.62 8.85
N ALA A 205 -4.01 17.82 7.83
CA ALA A 205 -4.27 18.27 6.47
C ALA A 205 -5.33 19.38 6.40
N GLU A 206 -6.47 19.22 7.07
CA GLU A 206 -7.56 20.20 7.02
C GLU A 206 -7.14 21.57 7.60
N SER A 207 -6.46 21.57 8.75
CA SER A 207 -5.95 22.79 9.37
C SER A 207 -4.89 23.47 8.50
N LEU A 208 -3.95 22.68 7.97
CA LEU A 208 -2.87 23.21 7.14
C LEU A 208 -3.39 23.68 5.78
N ASP A 209 -4.36 23.00 5.18
CA ASP A 209 -5.02 23.44 3.96
C ASP A 209 -5.80 24.74 4.19
N ALA A 210 -6.46 24.89 5.34
CA ALA A 210 -7.12 26.15 5.72
C ALA A 210 -6.10 27.30 5.89
N ASP A 211 -4.93 27.03 6.46
CA ASP A 211 -3.84 28.00 6.59
C ASP A 211 -3.27 28.41 5.23
N VAL A 212 -2.99 27.43 4.37
CA VAL A 212 -2.49 27.66 3.00
C VAL A 212 -3.52 28.43 2.20
N LYS A 213 -4.81 28.05 2.26
CA LYS A 213 -5.89 28.73 1.56
C LYS A 213 -6.09 30.15 2.07
N ARG A 214 -6.07 30.37 3.38
CA ARG A 214 -6.16 31.71 3.97
C ARG A 214 -5.01 32.59 3.52
N TRP A 215 -3.80 32.01 3.44
CA TRP A 215 -2.66 32.71 2.90
C TRP A 215 -2.85 33.00 1.40
N SER A 216 -3.14 32.01 0.56
CA SER A 216 -3.22 32.18 -0.90
C SER A 216 -4.40 33.04 -1.36
N ASN A 217 -5.46 33.13 -0.55
CA ASN A 217 -6.69 33.86 -0.88
C ASN A 217 -6.40 35.30 -1.35
N GLY A 218 -6.98 35.67 -2.50
CA GLY A 218 -6.79 36.98 -3.13
C GLY A 218 -5.43 37.20 -3.82
N LYS A 219 -4.50 36.25 -3.73
CA LYS A 219 -3.20 36.28 -4.46
C LYS A 219 -2.96 35.05 -5.34
N GLU A 220 -3.97 34.20 -5.50
CA GLU A 220 -3.96 33.04 -6.39
C GLU A 220 -3.81 33.49 -7.85
N GLY A 221 -2.89 32.88 -8.60
CA GLY A 221 -2.55 33.29 -9.97
C GLY A 221 -1.56 34.46 -10.08
N ASN A 222 -1.32 35.21 -9.00
CA ASN A 222 -0.31 36.27 -8.98
C ASN A 222 1.00 35.80 -8.36
N LEU A 223 1.92 35.32 -9.21
CA LEU A 223 3.21 34.81 -8.77
C LEU A 223 4.03 35.84 -7.97
N ARG A 224 3.95 37.15 -8.28
CA ARG A 224 4.68 38.20 -7.56
C ARG A 224 4.20 38.32 -6.12
N ALA A 225 2.89 38.34 -5.91
CA ALA A 225 2.27 38.47 -4.59
C ALA A 225 2.54 37.24 -3.72
N LEU A 226 2.57 36.04 -4.31
CA LEU A 226 2.92 34.81 -3.59
C LEU A 226 4.38 34.82 -3.13
N LEU A 227 5.31 35.20 -4.02
CA LEU A 227 6.74 35.25 -3.70
C LEU A 227 7.08 36.29 -2.63
N SER A 228 6.41 37.45 -2.63
CA SER A 228 6.68 38.52 -1.66
C SER A 228 6.11 38.26 -0.26
N THR A 229 5.21 37.28 -0.12
CA THR A 229 4.53 36.95 1.13
C THR A 229 4.80 35.50 1.60
N LEU A 230 5.75 34.82 0.99
CA LEU A 230 6.10 33.43 1.26
C LEU A 230 6.65 33.20 2.69
N GLN A 231 7.26 34.24 3.29
CA GLN A 231 7.78 34.22 4.66
C GLN A 231 6.70 33.95 5.72
N TYR A 232 5.45 34.34 5.48
CA TYR A 232 4.37 34.19 6.46
C TYR A 232 3.86 32.74 6.58
N ILE A 233 4.07 31.92 5.55
CA ILE A 233 3.60 30.54 5.52
C ILE A 233 4.73 29.53 5.77
N LEU A 234 5.97 29.83 5.33
CA LEU A 234 7.10 28.93 5.52
C LEU A 234 7.80 29.09 6.88
N GLY A 235 7.63 30.25 7.53
CA GLY A 235 8.29 30.55 8.80
C GLY A 235 9.80 30.83 8.68
N PRO A 236 10.46 31.23 9.79
CA PRO A 236 11.86 31.66 9.80
C PRO A 236 12.84 30.51 9.49
N ASP A 237 12.51 29.27 9.85
CA ASP A 237 13.39 28.10 9.69
C ASP A 237 13.47 27.59 8.23
N SER A 238 12.66 28.16 7.34
CA SER A 238 12.63 27.80 5.92
C SER A 238 13.82 28.31 5.12
N GLY A 239 14.65 29.18 5.70
CA GLY A 239 15.74 29.85 4.99
C GLY A 239 15.28 30.74 3.84
N TRP A 240 13.97 31.05 3.77
CA TRP A 240 13.43 32.00 2.82
C TRP A 240 13.74 33.43 3.26
N GLN A 241 14.26 34.23 2.33
CA GLN A 241 14.50 35.65 2.55
C GLN A 241 13.31 36.45 2.00
N PRO A 242 12.67 37.30 2.81
CA PRO A 242 11.58 38.15 2.34
C PRO A 242 12.03 39.02 1.16
N ILE A 243 11.22 39.08 0.10
CA ILE A 243 11.50 39.88 -1.08
C ILE A 243 10.38 40.91 -1.25
N PRO A 244 10.65 42.22 -1.13
CA PRO A 244 9.62 43.24 -1.30
C PRO A 244 9.16 43.28 -2.76
N LEU A 245 7.92 43.72 -3.00
CA LEU A 245 7.35 43.81 -4.35
C LEU A 245 8.19 44.68 -5.31
N THR A 246 8.90 45.68 -4.77
CA THR A 246 9.84 46.54 -5.50
C THR A 246 10.96 45.76 -6.19
N ASP A 247 11.37 44.64 -5.61
CA ASP A 247 12.49 43.84 -6.10
C ASP A 247 12.02 42.76 -7.09
N VAL A 248 10.71 42.58 -7.26
CA VAL A 248 10.09 41.55 -8.11
C VAL A 248 9.24 42.15 -9.24
N ILE A 249 9.63 43.34 -9.72
CA ILE A 249 8.92 44.03 -10.81
C ILE A 249 9.20 43.33 -12.16
N THR A 250 10.48 43.08 -12.47
CA THR A 250 10.91 42.55 -13.77
C THR A 250 10.69 41.04 -13.88
N ALA A 251 10.41 40.55 -15.10
CA ALA A 251 10.23 39.11 -15.35
C ALA A 251 11.47 38.28 -14.96
N ALA A 252 12.67 38.85 -15.15
CA ALA A 252 13.91 38.22 -14.75
C ALA A 252 14.02 38.06 -13.22
N ALA A 253 13.63 39.10 -12.46
CA ALA A 253 13.59 39.04 -11.00
C ALA A 253 12.56 38.03 -10.48
N VAL A 254 11.36 38.00 -11.06
CA VAL A 254 10.32 36.99 -10.76
C VAL A 254 10.86 35.58 -10.98
N LYS A 255 11.50 35.33 -12.13
CA LYS A 255 12.07 34.01 -12.46
C LYS A 255 13.17 33.59 -11.49
N LYS A 256 14.02 34.54 -11.05
CA LYS A 256 15.08 34.29 -10.06
C LYS A 256 14.50 33.98 -8.68
N ALA A 257 13.51 34.74 -8.23
CA ALA A 257 12.82 34.53 -6.96
C ALA A 257 12.06 33.19 -6.94
N TYR A 258 11.35 32.85 -8.03
CA TYR A 258 10.67 31.56 -8.19
C TYR A 258 11.64 30.38 -8.07
N ARG A 259 12.79 30.43 -8.77
CA ARG A 259 13.82 29.38 -8.68
C ARG A 259 14.36 29.21 -7.27
N LYS A 260 14.54 30.31 -6.52
CA LYS A 260 14.93 30.23 -5.11
C LYS A 260 13.82 29.61 -4.26
N ALA A 261 12.57 30.00 -4.49
CA ALA A 261 11.43 29.52 -3.73
C ALA A 261 11.26 28.00 -3.88
N THR A 262 11.30 27.50 -5.12
CA THR A 262 11.17 26.06 -5.41
C THR A 262 12.26 25.24 -4.77
N LEU A 263 13.50 25.75 -4.67
CA LEU A 263 14.58 25.08 -3.93
C LEU A 263 14.29 25.04 -2.42
N CYS A 264 13.73 26.11 -1.84
CA CYS A 264 13.45 26.15 -0.40
C CYS A 264 12.34 25.16 0.00
N VAL A 265 11.31 25.02 -0.83
CA VAL A 265 10.16 24.14 -0.55
C VAL A 265 10.32 22.73 -1.13
N HIS A 266 11.47 22.41 -1.75
CA HIS A 266 11.69 21.10 -2.37
C HIS A 266 11.83 19.99 -1.30
N PRO A 267 11.22 18.81 -1.49
CA PRO A 267 11.28 17.72 -0.52
C PRO A 267 12.71 17.28 -0.14
N ASP A 268 13.66 17.30 -1.09
CA ASP A 268 15.07 17.00 -0.82
C ASP A 268 15.69 17.97 0.20
N LYS A 269 15.41 19.27 0.08
CA LYS A 269 15.92 20.28 1.01
C LYS A 269 15.23 20.21 2.37
N LEU A 270 13.96 19.84 2.41
CA LEU A 270 13.22 19.61 3.65
C LEU A 270 13.73 18.36 4.38
N GLN A 271 14.11 17.32 3.65
CA GLN A 271 14.70 16.12 4.22
C GLN A 271 16.07 16.39 4.84
N GLN A 272 16.92 17.18 4.17
CA GLN A 272 18.24 17.60 4.69
C GLN A 272 18.15 18.42 5.98
N ARG A 273 17.06 19.19 6.17
CA ARG A 273 16.85 20.05 7.33
C ARG A 273 16.07 19.39 8.48
N GLY A 274 15.62 18.14 8.31
CA GLY A 274 14.80 17.47 9.31
C GLY A 274 13.44 18.16 9.53
N ALA A 275 12.82 18.68 8.47
CA ALA A 275 11.56 19.41 8.58
C ALA A 275 10.43 18.54 9.17
N SER A 276 9.56 19.15 9.98
CA SER A 276 8.39 18.51 10.55
C SER A 276 7.41 18.02 9.46
N ILE A 277 6.53 17.07 9.79
CA ILE A 277 5.45 16.59 8.90
C ILE A 277 4.59 17.78 8.42
N GLN A 278 4.31 18.73 9.31
CA GLN A 278 3.57 19.96 9.00
C GLN A 278 4.29 20.82 7.95
N GLN A 279 5.58 21.10 8.14
CA GLN A 279 6.36 21.89 7.17
C GLN A 279 6.48 21.18 5.83
N LYS A 280 6.67 19.85 5.83
CA LYS A 280 6.66 19.05 4.58
C LYS A 280 5.35 19.22 3.84
N TYR A 281 4.22 19.13 4.54
CA TYR A 281 2.88 19.32 3.95
C TYR A 281 2.67 20.73 3.40
N ILE A 282 2.96 21.77 4.20
CA ILE A 282 2.83 23.17 3.78
C ILE A 282 3.69 23.43 2.54
N CYS A 283 4.96 23.02 2.57
CA CYS A 283 5.88 23.24 1.46
C CYS A 283 5.42 22.55 0.18
N GLU A 284 4.86 21.35 0.27
CA GLU A 284 4.28 20.63 -0.87
C GLU A 284 3.13 21.44 -1.50
N LYS A 285 2.17 21.91 -0.69
CA LYS A 285 1.05 22.72 -1.18
C LYS A 285 1.50 24.05 -1.78
N VAL A 286 2.45 24.71 -1.13
CA VAL A 286 3.05 25.96 -1.60
C VAL A 286 3.81 25.74 -2.91
N PHE A 287 4.54 24.64 -3.04
CA PHE A 287 5.24 24.28 -4.28
C PHE A 287 4.26 24.11 -5.44
N ASP A 288 3.15 23.39 -5.22
CA ASP A 288 2.12 23.20 -6.24
C ASP A 288 1.47 24.54 -6.65
N LEU A 289 1.14 25.40 -5.69
CA LEU A 289 0.60 26.74 -5.96
C LEU A 289 1.55 27.59 -6.79
N LEU A 290 2.83 27.63 -6.41
CA LEU A 290 3.86 28.37 -7.14
C LEU A 290 4.03 27.83 -8.56
N LYS A 291 4.02 26.50 -8.71
CA LYS A 291 4.12 25.83 -10.01
C LYS A 291 2.94 26.20 -10.90
N VAL A 292 1.71 26.09 -10.41
CA VAL A 292 0.49 26.46 -11.15
C VAL A 292 0.56 27.92 -11.60
N CYS A 293 0.91 28.84 -10.69
CA CYS A 293 1.04 30.26 -11.03
C CYS A 293 2.14 30.53 -12.07
N TYR A 294 3.25 29.81 -11.99
CA TYR A 294 4.34 29.93 -12.96
C TYR A 294 3.94 29.43 -14.35
N TRP A 295 3.25 28.29 -14.44
CA TRP A 295 2.72 27.76 -15.70
C TRP A 295 1.69 28.70 -16.32
N LEU A 296 0.75 29.22 -15.52
CA LEU A 296 -0.21 30.21 -16.00
C LEU A 296 0.49 31.47 -16.52
N ALA A 297 1.47 32.00 -15.78
CA ALA A 297 2.23 33.18 -16.20
C ALA A 297 2.97 32.96 -17.54
N ILE A 298 3.57 31.78 -17.75
CA ILE A 298 4.20 31.42 -19.02
C ILE A 298 3.16 31.28 -20.13
N PHE A 299 2.06 30.57 -19.86
CA PHE A 299 1.00 30.34 -20.83
C PHE A 299 0.40 31.66 -21.33
N PHE A 300 0.07 32.58 -20.42
CA PHE A 300 -0.43 33.91 -20.77
C PHE A 300 0.63 34.76 -21.50
N ALA A 301 1.90 34.70 -21.10
CA ALA A 301 2.96 35.42 -21.81
C ALA A 301 3.13 34.92 -23.25
N ASN A 302 3.10 33.60 -23.47
CA ASN A 302 3.18 33.00 -24.80
C ASN A 302 1.93 33.28 -25.64
N LEU A 303 0.74 33.27 -25.01
CA LEU A 303 -0.52 33.62 -25.68
C LEU A 303 -0.52 35.08 -26.12
N ILE A 304 -0.10 36.00 -25.25
CA ILE A 304 0.05 37.41 -25.58
C ILE A 304 1.06 37.58 -26.71
N HIS A 305 2.22 36.92 -26.65
CA HIS A 305 3.24 36.98 -27.70
C HIS A 305 2.72 36.46 -29.04
N ALA A 306 2.00 35.34 -29.07
CA ALA A 306 1.35 34.83 -30.27
C ALA A 306 0.31 35.82 -30.82
N TYR A 307 -0.53 36.40 -29.95
CA TYR A 307 -1.56 37.37 -30.36
C TYR A 307 -0.98 38.72 -30.80
N THR A 308 0.15 39.15 -30.25
CA THR A 308 0.85 40.37 -30.70
C THR A 308 1.61 40.14 -32.00
N PHE A 309 2.19 38.96 -32.21
CA PHE A 309 2.85 38.61 -33.47
C PHE A 309 1.84 38.57 -34.64
N ASP A 310 0.66 38.00 -34.42
CA ASP A 310 -0.42 37.95 -35.42
C ASP A 310 -1.01 39.33 -35.73
N LYS A 311 -1.05 40.26 -34.75
CA LYS A 311 -1.55 41.64 -34.96
C LYS A 311 -0.51 42.62 -35.52
N LEU A 312 0.79 42.34 -35.40
CA LEU A 312 1.88 43.22 -35.87
C LEU A 312 2.48 42.78 -37.22
N CYS A 313 2.16 41.59 -37.72
CA CYS A 313 2.47 41.15 -39.09
C CYS A 313 1.20 40.88 -39.91
N PRO A 314 0.45 41.92 -40.35
CA PRO A 314 -0.51 41.73 -41.42
C PRO A 314 0.25 41.34 -42.68
N ARG A 315 0.13 40.07 -43.07
CA ARG A 315 0.64 39.51 -44.31
C ARG A 315 0.29 40.44 -45.47
N ALA A 316 1.31 41.07 -46.06
CA ALA A 316 1.20 41.80 -47.30
C ALA A 316 0.73 40.84 -48.40
N ALA A 317 -0.58 40.81 -48.63
CA ALA A 317 -1.21 40.13 -49.75
C ALA A 317 -1.99 41.16 -50.55
N SER A 318 -1.25 41.92 -51.37
CA SER A 318 -1.76 42.74 -52.45
C SER A 318 -0.63 42.89 -53.45
N MET A 319 -0.71 42.19 -54.59
CA MET A 319 -0.82 42.84 -55.89
C MET A 319 -1.02 41.77 -56.98
N PRO A 320 -2.09 41.88 -57.79
CA PRO A 320 -2.20 41.19 -59.07
C PRO A 320 -1.51 42.02 -60.17
N ILE A 321 -0.76 41.38 -61.06
CA ILE A 321 -0.51 41.86 -62.42
C ILE A 321 -0.81 40.70 -63.37
#